data_AF-A0A8C0V377-F1
#
_entry.id   AF-A0A8C0V377-F1
#
_cell.length_a   1.000
_cell.length_b   1.000
_cell.length_c   1.000
_cell.angle_alpha   90.00
_cell.angle_beta   90.00
_cell.angle_gamma   90.00
#
_symmetry.space_group_name_H-M   'P 1'
#
loop_
_entity.id
_entity.type
_entity.pdbx_description
1 polymer ?
#
loop_
_entity_poly.entity_id
_entity_poly.type
_entity_poly.pdbx_seq_one_letter_code
_entity_poly.pdbx_strand_id
1 'polypeptide(L)'
;DWEGLGSSTVVPYWSVLVHTGPYWSVLAHTGLYRFILVRTGLYWSAPAALGAVGGLQGLRERYPLALPPNSSGPCGRPRPDAFHLLRDPGSGDLPWPGLLLGLGIISAWYWCTDQVIVQRCLAGRSLTHVRAGCVVCGYLKVLPMFLMVLPGMAARVLFPEVVGCADPQGCSRACGSALSCSNVAYPRLVLSLLPPGLRGLMLAVVLAALMSSLASIFASAGALFTLDVFQKLRPGAGPRQLLLAGR
;
A
#
# COMPACT_ATOMS: atom_id res chain seq x y z
N ASP A 1 7.92 21.58 -21.10
CA ASP A 1 9.00 20.60 -21.35
C ASP A 1 8.89 19.30 -20.55
N TRP A 2 7.75 18.61 -20.63
CA TRP A 2 7.58 17.23 -20.15
C TRP A 2 6.97 16.31 -21.21
N GLU A 3 6.94 16.73 -22.48
CA GLU A 3 6.28 15.99 -23.58
C GLU A 3 7.23 15.04 -24.34
N GLY A 4 8.53 15.00 -24.02
CA GLY A 4 9.52 14.30 -24.84
C GLY A 4 9.93 12.88 -24.45
N LEU A 5 9.54 12.36 -23.27
CA LEU A 5 10.12 11.10 -22.73
C LEU A 5 9.12 9.97 -22.45
N GLY A 6 7.83 10.14 -22.77
CA GLY A 6 6.77 9.21 -22.36
C GLY A 6 6.33 8.15 -23.38
N SER A 7 6.74 8.22 -24.65
CA SER A 7 6.07 7.45 -25.72
C SER A 7 6.74 6.13 -26.13
N SER A 8 8.06 5.99 -26.07
CA SER A 8 8.74 4.89 -26.78
C SER A 8 9.02 3.63 -25.94
N THR A 9 8.99 3.72 -24.62
CA THR A 9 9.26 2.57 -23.72
C THR A 9 8.02 2.01 -23.04
N VAL A 10 6.95 2.80 -22.91
CA VAL A 10 5.70 2.40 -22.23
C VAL A 10 4.80 1.59 -23.16
N VAL A 11 4.69 1.98 -24.43
CA VAL A 11 3.87 1.33 -25.46
C VAL A 11 4.23 -0.14 -25.73
N PRO A 12 5.52 -0.55 -25.85
CA PRO A 12 5.84 -1.96 -26.06
C PRO A 12 5.50 -2.83 -24.84
N TYR A 13 5.65 -2.32 -23.61
CA TYR A 13 5.29 -3.04 -22.38
C TYR A 13 3.78 -3.27 -22.26
N TRP A 14 2.98 -2.32 -22.74
CA TRP A 14 1.52 -2.37 -22.76
C TRP A 14 0.95 -3.35 -23.80
N SER A 15 1.56 -3.43 -24.99
CA SER A 15 1.18 -4.42 -26.01
C SER A 15 1.39 -5.86 -25.51
N VAL A 16 2.49 -6.11 -24.78
CA VAL A 16 2.75 -7.39 -24.10
C VAL A 16 1.69 -7.69 -23.03
N LEU A 17 1.23 -6.69 -22.27
CA LEU A 17 0.19 -6.85 -21.23
C LEU A 17 -1.18 -7.25 -21.81
N VAL A 18 -1.53 -6.74 -22.99
CA VAL A 18 -2.79 -7.07 -23.69
C VAL A 18 -2.73 -8.48 -24.29
N HIS A 19 -1.57 -8.91 -24.81
CA HIS A 19 -1.39 -10.25 -25.38
C HIS A 19 -1.21 -11.36 -24.33
N THR A 20 -0.94 -11.00 -23.08
CA THR A 20 -0.73 -11.94 -21.96
C THR A 20 -2.01 -12.27 -21.18
N GLY A 21 -3.20 -12.11 -21.79
CA GLY A 21 -4.49 -12.61 -21.27
C GLY A 21 -4.44 -14.02 -20.62
N PRO A 22 -3.68 -15.00 -21.16
CA PRO A 22 -3.48 -16.30 -20.51
C PRO A 22 -2.64 -16.26 -19.22
N TYR A 23 -1.71 -15.33 -19.08
CA TYR A 23 -0.93 -15.10 -17.85
C TYR A 23 -1.74 -14.46 -16.73
N TRP A 24 -2.97 -13.98 -16.98
CA TRP A 24 -3.87 -13.55 -15.91
C TRP A 24 -4.27 -14.70 -14.97
N SER A 25 -4.33 -15.93 -15.49
CA SER A 25 -4.46 -17.14 -14.67
C SER A 25 -3.23 -17.33 -13.77
N VAL A 26 -2.04 -17.09 -14.30
CA VAL A 26 -0.78 -17.08 -13.53
C VAL A 26 -0.82 -15.96 -12.50
N LEU A 27 -1.36 -14.78 -12.81
CA LEU A 27 -1.43 -13.66 -11.87
C LEU A 27 -2.33 -13.98 -10.66
N ALA A 28 -3.46 -14.65 -10.88
CA ALA A 28 -4.33 -15.14 -9.82
C ALA A 28 -3.62 -16.16 -8.89
N HIS A 29 -2.81 -17.05 -9.45
CA HIS A 29 -1.98 -17.98 -8.69
C HIS A 29 -0.78 -17.28 -8.02
N THR A 30 -0.20 -16.26 -8.66
CA THR A 30 0.87 -15.43 -8.08
C THR A 30 0.35 -14.43 -7.06
N GLY A 31 -0.95 -14.24 -6.90
CA GLY A 31 -1.51 -13.45 -5.80
C GLY A 31 -1.07 -14.01 -4.44
N LEU A 32 -1.09 -15.34 -4.31
CA LEU A 32 -0.59 -16.06 -3.13
C LEU A 32 0.94 -15.99 -3.04
N TYR A 33 1.67 -16.25 -4.12
CA TYR A 33 3.15 -16.19 -4.13
C TYR A 33 3.69 -14.78 -3.88
N ARG A 34 3.03 -13.73 -4.40
CA ARG A 34 3.37 -12.32 -4.17
C ARG A 34 2.98 -11.89 -2.78
N PHE A 35 1.86 -12.36 -2.25
CA PHE A 35 1.52 -12.16 -0.84
C PHE A 35 2.58 -12.78 0.06
N ILE A 36 3.05 -13.98 -0.25
CA ILE A 36 4.15 -14.62 0.46
C ILE A 36 5.45 -13.83 0.26
N LEU A 37 5.81 -13.40 -0.95
CA LEU A 37 7.05 -12.67 -1.24
C LEU A 37 7.12 -11.24 -0.66
N VAL A 38 6.02 -10.47 -0.80
CA VAL A 38 5.85 -9.16 -0.14
C VAL A 38 5.90 -9.35 1.36
N ARG A 39 5.22 -10.38 1.89
CA ARG A 39 5.28 -10.68 3.31
C ARG A 39 6.66 -11.16 3.73
N THR A 40 7.44 -11.90 2.95
CA THR A 40 8.80 -12.32 3.34
C THR A 40 9.74 -11.14 3.48
N GLY A 41 9.67 -10.14 2.58
CA GLY A 41 10.43 -8.89 2.72
C GLY A 41 9.98 -8.10 3.96
N LEU A 42 8.67 -8.07 4.21
CA LEU A 42 8.07 -7.40 5.37
C LEU A 42 8.42 -8.12 6.70
N TYR A 43 8.36 -9.45 6.71
CA TYR A 43 8.71 -10.35 7.81
C TYR A 43 10.19 -10.27 8.18
N TRP A 44 11.07 -9.92 7.24
CA TRP A 44 12.49 -9.68 7.54
C TRP A 44 12.74 -8.24 8.00
N SER A 45 12.11 -7.26 7.35
CA SER A 45 12.31 -5.84 7.66
C SER A 45 11.83 -5.47 9.06
N ALA A 46 10.76 -6.11 9.57
CA ALA A 46 10.21 -5.76 10.88
C ALA A 46 11.08 -6.19 12.06
N PRO A 47 11.54 -7.45 12.17
CA PRO A 47 12.50 -7.85 13.19
C PRO A 47 13.85 -7.14 13.05
N ALA A 48 14.35 -6.91 11.82
CA ALA A 48 15.60 -6.19 11.59
C ALA A 48 15.52 -4.74 12.08
N ALA A 49 14.41 -4.05 11.79
CA ALA A 49 14.19 -2.68 12.24
C ALA A 49 14.01 -2.58 13.76
N LEU A 50 13.25 -3.50 14.35
CA LEU A 50 13.09 -3.57 15.80
C LEU A 50 14.42 -3.90 16.47
N GLY A 51 15.21 -4.85 15.94
CA GLY A 51 16.55 -5.17 16.42
C GLY A 51 17.48 -3.96 16.41
N ALA A 52 17.47 -3.19 15.32
CA ALA A 52 18.29 -1.97 15.19
C ALA A 52 17.93 -0.89 16.22
N VAL A 53 16.67 -0.83 16.68
CA VAL A 53 16.21 0.16 17.67
C VAL A 53 16.31 -0.36 19.12
N GLY A 54 16.67 -1.62 19.33
CA GLY A 54 16.74 -2.24 20.67
C GLY A 54 15.41 -2.85 21.14
N GLY A 55 14.61 -3.35 20.19
CA GLY A 55 13.31 -3.96 20.44
C GLY A 55 12.18 -2.96 20.62
N LEU A 56 11.02 -3.46 21.06
CA LEU A 56 9.83 -2.64 21.28
C LEU A 56 10.01 -1.63 22.43
N GLN A 57 10.79 -2.01 23.45
CA GLN A 57 11.11 -1.14 24.57
C GLN A 57 12.03 0.01 24.13
N GLY A 58 13.11 -0.29 23.39
CA GLY A 58 13.97 0.74 22.81
C GLY A 58 13.21 1.66 21.86
N LEU A 59 12.23 1.14 21.12
CA LEU A 59 11.34 1.97 20.28
C LEU A 59 10.52 2.94 21.14
N ARG A 60 9.92 2.47 22.24
CA ARG A 60 9.11 3.32 23.13
C ARG A 60 9.92 4.45 23.77
N GLU A 61 11.16 4.15 24.16
CA GLU A 61 12.05 5.11 24.81
C GLU A 61 12.66 6.12 23.83
N ARG A 62 13.06 5.67 22.63
CA ARG A 62 13.77 6.50 21.64
C ARG A 62 12.85 7.26 20.68
N TYR A 63 11.63 6.78 20.45
CA TYR A 63 10.67 7.45 19.58
C TYR A 63 10.36 8.90 19.97
N PRO A 64 10.08 9.26 21.24
CA PRO A 64 9.84 10.66 21.60
C PRO A 64 11.08 11.56 21.43
N LEU A 65 12.28 10.97 21.42
CA LEU A 65 13.55 11.68 21.25
C LEU A 65 13.95 11.87 19.77
N ALA A 66 13.20 11.28 18.83
CA ALA A 66 13.49 11.32 17.39
C ALA A 66 13.11 12.69 16.78
N LEU A 67 13.94 13.70 17.02
CA LEU A 67 13.78 15.07 16.55
C LEU A 67 14.61 15.32 15.28
N PRO A 68 14.08 16.02 14.27
CA PRO A 68 14.87 16.44 13.12
C PRO A 68 15.85 17.57 13.52
N PRO A 69 17.03 17.65 12.87
CA PRO A 69 18.15 18.51 13.29
C PRO A 69 17.86 20.03 13.28
N ASN A 70 16.79 20.48 12.60
CA ASN A 70 16.43 21.90 12.46
C ASN A 70 15.00 22.23 12.94
N SER A 71 14.46 21.54 13.95
CA SER A 71 13.10 21.81 14.48
C SER A 71 13.04 23.00 15.45
N SER A 72 12.99 24.22 14.91
CA SER A 72 12.75 25.44 15.69
C SER A 72 11.27 25.62 16.13
N GLY A 73 10.35 24.80 15.62
CA GLY A 73 8.91 24.84 15.93
C GLY A 73 8.32 23.52 16.45
N PRO A 74 7.00 23.49 16.73
CA PRO A 74 6.28 22.27 17.12
C PRO A 74 6.15 21.26 15.96
N CYS A 75 6.41 21.68 14.73
CA CYS A 75 6.33 20.84 13.55
C CYS A 75 7.46 19.79 13.53
N GLY A 76 7.15 18.57 13.09
CA GLY A 76 8.12 17.47 12.99
C GLY A 76 8.41 16.74 14.31
N ARG A 77 7.89 17.20 15.45
CA ARG A 77 8.06 16.52 16.73
C ARG A 77 7.14 15.30 16.86
N PRO A 78 7.65 14.15 17.34
CA PRO A 78 6.80 13.01 17.67
C PRO A 78 5.75 13.40 18.73
N ARG A 79 4.50 13.01 18.50
CA ARG A 79 3.39 13.23 19.45
C ARG A 79 3.58 12.35 20.70
N PRO A 80 3.22 12.83 21.91
CA PRO A 80 3.33 12.04 23.14
C PRO A 80 2.33 10.86 23.17
N ASP A 81 1.20 10.98 22.47
CA ASP A 81 0.16 9.97 22.32
C ASP A 81 0.37 9.05 21.10
N ALA A 82 1.57 9.01 20.52
CA ALA A 82 1.85 8.21 19.31
C ALA A 82 1.63 6.70 19.48
N PHE A 83 1.71 6.18 20.71
CA PHE A 83 1.45 4.77 21.03
C PHE A 83 -0.01 4.51 21.47
N HIS A 84 -0.87 5.52 21.51
CA HIS A 84 -2.29 5.36 21.83
C HIS A 84 -3.07 5.09 20.54
N LEU A 85 -3.76 3.94 20.48
CA LEU A 85 -4.58 3.56 19.33
C LEU A 85 -5.84 4.44 19.19
N LEU A 86 -6.48 4.73 20.33
CA LEU A 86 -7.61 5.66 20.41
C LEU A 86 -7.11 6.97 21.01
N ARG A 87 -7.17 8.04 20.23
CA ARG A 87 -6.70 9.37 20.64
C ARG A 87 -7.83 10.19 21.23
N ASP A 88 -7.45 11.20 22.00
CA ASP A 88 -8.38 12.12 22.63
C ASP A 88 -9.30 12.82 21.60
N PRO A 89 -10.58 13.02 21.94
CA PRO A 89 -11.57 13.54 21.01
C PRO A 89 -11.40 15.03 20.68
N GLY A 90 -10.69 15.80 21.51
CA GLY A 90 -10.55 17.25 21.35
C GLY A 90 -9.19 17.74 20.83
N SER A 91 -8.08 17.05 21.15
CA SER A 91 -6.70 17.50 20.87
C SER A 91 -5.96 16.65 19.84
N GLY A 92 -6.54 15.50 19.46
CA GLY A 92 -5.97 14.57 18.51
C GLY A 92 -6.36 14.88 17.07
N ASP A 93 -5.41 14.76 16.13
CA ASP A 93 -5.68 14.92 14.69
C ASP A 93 -6.61 13.81 14.15
N LEU A 94 -6.67 12.68 14.87
CA LEU A 94 -7.56 11.55 14.61
C LEU A 94 -8.35 11.22 15.88
N PRO A 95 -9.41 11.99 16.19
CA PRO A 95 -10.19 11.77 17.40
C PRO A 95 -10.90 10.42 17.34
N TRP A 96 -10.95 9.69 18.46
CA TRP A 96 -11.54 8.34 18.50
C TRP A 96 -12.98 8.23 17.95
N PRO A 97 -13.90 9.22 18.08
CA PRO A 97 -15.24 9.09 17.51
C PRO A 97 -15.19 9.10 15.97
N GLY A 98 -14.36 9.98 15.40
CA GLY A 98 -14.13 10.05 13.96
C GLY A 98 -13.40 8.80 13.45
N LEU A 99 -12.51 8.22 14.25
CA LEU A 99 -11.87 6.95 13.94
C LEU A 99 -12.91 5.82 13.86
N LEU A 100 -13.78 5.65 14.86
CA LEU A 100 -14.73 4.54 14.89
C LEU A 100 -15.86 4.71 13.88
N LEU A 101 -16.47 5.89 13.82
CA LEU A 101 -17.60 6.15 12.91
C LEU A 101 -17.13 6.38 11.48
N GLY A 102 -16.11 7.23 11.30
CA GLY A 102 -15.58 7.58 9.98
C GLY A 102 -14.88 6.40 9.31
N LEU A 103 -13.91 5.75 9.98
CA LEU A 103 -13.28 4.56 9.39
C LEU A 103 -14.24 3.38 9.31
N GLY A 104 -15.24 3.28 10.18
CA GLY A 104 -16.29 2.26 10.07
C GLY A 104 -17.05 2.36 8.75
N ILE A 105 -17.54 3.57 8.42
CA ILE A 105 -18.26 3.85 7.16
C ILE A 105 -17.34 3.64 5.95
N ILE A 106 -16.12 4.19 5.97
CA ILE A 106 -15.15 4.04 4.88
C ILE A 106 -14.78 2.57 4.67
N SER A 107 -14.61 1.82 5.76
CA SER A 107 -14.32 0.38 5.69
C SER A 107 -15.49 -0.37 5.07
N ALA A 108 -16.72 -0.09 5.48
CA ALA A 108 -17.90 -0.72 4.88
C ALA A 108 -17.97 -0.44 3.37
N TRP A 109 -17.75 0.81 2.94
CA TRP A 109 -17.68 1.16 1.52
C TRP A 109 -16.57 0.40 0.79
N TYR A 110 -15.34 0.40 1.33
CA TYR A 110 -14.21 -0.29 0.72
C TYR A 110 -14.46 -1.80 0.59
N TRP A 111 -14.98 -2.47 1.63
CA TRP A 111 -15.14 -3.93 1.62
C TRP A 111 -16.40 -4.42 0.91
N CYS A 112 -17.47 -3.63 0.89
CA CYS A 112 -18.77 -4.05 0.36
C CYS A 112 -19.11 -3.44 -1.00
N THR A 113 -18.47 -2.34 -1.40
CA THR A 113 -18.79 -1.61 -2.64
C THR A 113 -17.65 -1.64 -3.66
N ASP A 114 -16.41 -1.95 -3.25
CA ASP A 114 -15.30 -2.10 -4.19
C ASP A 114 -15.49 -3.35 -5.05
N GLN A 115 -15.62 -3.13 -6.35
CA GLN A 115 -15.89 -4.16 -7.35
C GLN A 115 -14.83 -5.26 -7.35
N VAL A 116 -13.55 -4.93 -7.12
CA VAL A 116 -12.46 -5.93 -7.11
C VAL A 116 -12.64 -6.91 -5.96
N ILE A 117 -13.14 -6.45 -4.81
CA ILE A 117 -13.33 -7.27 -3.61
C ILE A 117 -14.61 -8.09 -3.74
N VAL A 118 -15.71 -7.45 -4.13
CA VAL A 118 -17.01 -8.11 -4.30
C VAL A 118 -16.91 -9.23 -5.34
N GLN A 119 -16.24 -9.01 -6.46
CA GLN A 119 -16.04 -10.03 -7.50
C GLN A 119 -15.27 -11.26 -6.97
N ARG A 120 -14.29 -11.08 -6.08
CA ARG A 120 -13.57 -12.20 -5.46
C ARG A 120 -14.46 -13.04 -4.56
N CYS A 121 -15.40 -12.41 -3.85
CA CYS A 121 -16.39 -13.11 -3.05
C CYS A 121 -17.40 -13.85 -3.95
N LEU A 122 -17.84 -13.24 -5.05
CA LEU A 122 -18.80 -13.85 -6.00
C LEU A 122 -18.21 -15.02 -6.80
N ALA A 123 -16.89 -15.03 -7.04
CA ALA A 123 -16.19 -16.14 -7.69
C ALA A 123 -15.98 -17.37 -6.78
N GLY A 124 -16.41 -17.31 -5.51
CA GLY A 124 -16.28 -18.40 -4.56
C GLY A 124 -17.18 -19.59 -4.89
N ARG A 125 -16.68 -20.82 -4.72
CA ARG A 125 -17.42 -22.06 -5.02
C ARG A 125 -18.62 -22.31 -4.12
N SER A 126 -18.59 -21.81 -2.88
CA SER A 126 -19.70 -21.94 -1.92
C SER A 126 -19.71 -20.78 -0.94
N LEU A 127 -20.89 -20.48 -0.38
CA LEU A 127 -21.05 -19.44 0.62
C LEU A 127 -20.20 -19.71 1.87
N THR A 128 -20.04 -20.99 2.26
CA THR A 128 -19.20 -21.40 3.38
C THR A 128 -17.73 -21.08 3.12
N HIS A 129 -17.21 -21.33 1.91
CA HIS A 129 -15.84 -20.96 1.56
C HIS A 129 -15.63 -19.45 1.55
N VAL A 130 -16.60 -18.68 1.05
CA VAL A 130 -16.52 -17.21 1.05
C VAL A 130 -16.50 -16.67 2.48
N ARG A 131 -17.40 -17.15 3.36
CA ARG A 131 -17.44 -16.74 4.77
C ARG A 131 -16.13 -17.09 5.51
N ALA A 132 -15.62 -18.30 5.33
CA ALA A 132 -14.34 -18.70 5.91
C ALA A 132 -13.19 -17.82 5.39
N GLY A 133 -13.17 -17.52 4.09
CA GLY A 133 -12.21 -16.62 3.46
C GLY A 133 -12.26 -15.20 4.04
N CYS A 134 -13.45 -14.64 4.25
CA CYS A 134 -13.63 -13.33 4.89
C CYS A 134 -13.08 -13.31 6.33
N VAL A 135 -13.34 -14.36 7.12
CA VAL A 135 -12.81 -14.48 8.50
C VAL A 135 -11.29 -14.54 8.50
N VAL A 136 -10.69 -15.39 7.65
CA VAL A 136 -9.23 -15.49 7.51
C VAL A 136 -8.62 -14.17 7.04
N CYS A 137 -9.26 -13.47 6.10
CA CYS A 137 -8.85 -12.13 5.65
C CYS A 137 -8.83 -11.13 6.81
N GLY A 138 -9.85 -11.13 7.66
CA GLY A 138 -9.94 -10.30 8.86
C GLY A 138 -8.75 -10.52 9.80
N TYR A 139 -8.42 -11.78 10.12
CA TYR A 139 -7.24 -12.10 10.93
C TYR A 139 -5.93 -11.65 10.27
N LEU A 140 -5.78 -11.88 8.96
CA LEU A 140 -4.58 -11.49 8.21
C LEU A 140 -4.40 -9.97 8.08
N LYS A 141 -5.46 -9.19 8.28
CA LYS A 141 -5.47 -7.71 8.25
C LYS A 141 -5.01 -7.07 9.57
N VAL A 142 -4.86 -7.84 10.64
CA VAL A 142 -4.19 -7.38 11.87
C VAL A 142 -2.68 -7.28 11.67
N LEU A 143 -2.12 -8.12 10.80
CA LEU A 143 -0.68 -8.27 10.60
C LEU A 143 0.05 -6.99 10.10
N PRO A 144 -0.50 -6.18 9.16
CA PRO A 144 0.12 -4.92 8.73
C PRO A 144 0.42 -3.95 9.87
N MET A 145 -0.31 -4.00 10.99
CA MET A 145 0.01 -3.20 12.17
C MET A 145 1.44 -3.50 12.66
N PHE A 146 1.78 -4.78 12.78
CA PHE A 146 3.10 -5.21 13.26
C PHE A 146 4.16 -5.12 12.18
N LEU A 147 3.78 -5.36 10.92
CA LEU A 147 4.74 -5.49 9.82
C LEU A 147 4.98 -4.18 9.03
N MET A 148 4.10 -3.18 9.13
CA MET A 148 4.26 -1.89 8.45
C MET A 148 4.35 -0.71 9.42
N VAL A 149 3.48 -0.66 10.45
CA VAL A 149 3.44 0.50 11.36
C VAL A 149 4.66 0.52 12.27
N LEU A 150 4.98 -0.60 12.94
CA LEU A 150 6.15 -0.65 13.84
C LEU A 150 7.48 -0.38 13.11
N PRO A 151 7.76 -0.96 11.93
CA PRO A 151 8.99 -0.65 11.21
C PRO A 151 9.01 0.79 10.68
N GLY A 152 7.85 1.37 10.34
CA GLY A 152 7.73 2.78 9.99
C GLY A 152 8.08 3.71 11.17
N MET A 153 7.63 3.36 12.38
CA MET A 153 8.02 4.08 13.61
C MET A 153 9.52 3.92 13.89
N ALA A 154 10.07 2.72 13.73
CA ALA A 154 11.50 2.45 13.88
C ALA A 154 12.34 3.23 12.85
N ALA A 155 11.87 3.35 11.60
CA ALA A 155 12.53 4.15 10.57
C ALA A 155 12.62 5.63 10.94
N ARG A 156 11.61 6.17 11.63
CA ARG A 156 11.66 7.55 12.16
C ARG A 156 12.72 7.73 13.23
N VAL A 157 12.96 6.70 14.07
CA VAL A 157 14.02 6.73 15.10
C VAL A 157 15.40 6.61 14.47
N LEU A 158 15.56 5.79 13.44
CA LEU A 158 16.85 5.55 12.78
C LEU A 158 17.26 6.67 11.82
N PHE A 159 16.29 7.32 11.17
CA PHE A 159 16.51 8.36 10.14
C PHE A 159 15.64 9.60 10.38
N PRO A 160 15.76 10.27 11.55
CA PRO A 160 14.93 11.42 11.91
C PRO A 160 15.14 12.62 10.97
N GLU A 161 16.33 12.76 10.38
CA GLU A 161 16.66 13.85 9.45
C GLU A 161 15.90 13.79 8.13
N VAL A 162 15.60 12.57 7.64
CA VAL A 162 14.83 12.38 6.41
C VAL A 162 13.34 12.21 6.74
N VAL A 163 12.98 11.26 7.61
CA VAL A 163 11.57 10.89 7.86
C VAL A 163 10.86 11.91 8.76
N GLY A 164 11.60 12.54 9.66
CA GLY A 164 11.10 13.56 10.58
C GLY A 164 11.13 14.98 10.03
N CYS A 165 11.59 15.18 8.79
CA CYS A 165 11.76 16.51 8.23
C CYS A 165 10.43 17.29 8.17
N ALA A 166 10.48 18.54 8.62
CA ALA A 166 9.36 19.48 8.63
C ALA A 166 9.67 20.79 7.88
N ASP A 167 10.94 21.02 7.52
CA ASP A 167 11.36 22.20 6.77
C ASP A 167 11.23 21.95 5.26
N PRO A 168 10.50 22.77 4.49
CA PRO A 168 10.24 22.52 3.08
C PRO A 168 11.51 22.49 2.21
N GLN A 169 12.56 23.28 2.54
CA GLN A 169 13.80 23.30 1.77
C GLN A 169 14.67 22.06 2.05
N GLY A 170 14.81 21.67 3.32
CA GLY A 170 15.47 20.42 3.72
C GLY A 170 14.74 19.17 3.21
N CYS A 171 13.41 19.16 3.29
CA CYS A 171 12.54 18.07 2.86
C CYS A 171 12.62 17.87 1.34
N SER A 172 12.60 18.95 0.56
CA SER A 172 12.74 18.89 -0.90
C SER A 172 14.10 18.32 -1.33
N ARG A 173 15.19 18.60 -0.60
CA ARG A 173 16.52 18.03 -0.90
C ARG A 173 16.61 16.55 -0.51
N ALA A 174 15.95 16.14 0.58
CA ALA A 174 16.04 14.79 1.11
C ALA A 174 15.11 13.79 0.40
N CYS A 175 13.91 14.20 0.00
CA CYS A 175 12.91 13.30 -0.59
C CYS A 175 12.14 13.88 -1.79
N GLY A 176 12.42 15.11 -2.24
CA GLY A 176 11.73 15.72 -3.37
C GLY A 176 10.28 16.13 -3.09
N SER A 177 9.87 16.19 -1.82
CA SER A 177 8.55 16.71 -1.42
C SER A 177 8.71 17.90 -0.47
N ALA A 178 7.84 18.90 -0.60
CA ALA A 178 7.86 20.08 0.28
C ALA A 178 7.04 19.90 1.56
N LEU A 179 6.11 18.92 1.60
CA LEU A 179 5.17 18.74 2.73
C LEU A 179 5.60 17.64 3.71
N SER A 180 6.07 16.47 3.25
CA SER A 180 6.43 15.36 4.14
C SER A 180 7.18 14.23 3.44
N CYS A 181 8.23 13.69 4.09
CA CYS A 181 8.96 12.52 3.62
C CYS A 181 8.51 11.19 4.25
N SER A 182 7.36 11.15 4.94
CA SER A 182 6.90 9.93 5.65
C SER A 182 6.79 8.69 4.75
N ASN A 183 6.43 8.87 3.47
CA ASN A 183 6.31 7.76 2.51
C ASN A 183 7.65 7.10 2.15
N VAL A 184 8.78 7.77 2.38
CA VAL A 184 10.13 7.26 2.10
C VAL A 184 10.67 6.42 3.27
N ALA A 185 10.01 6.43 4.44
CA ALA A 185 10.44 5.72 5.63
C ALA A 185 10.72 4.23 5.39
N TYR A 186 9.77 3.53 4.75
CA TYR A 186 9.87 2.10 4.52
C TYR A 186 10.92 1.73 3.45
N PRO A 187 10.96 2.39 2.26
CA PRO A 187 12.06 2.21 1.31
C PRO A 187 13.44 2.50 1.92
N ARG A 188 13.58 3.60 2.68
CA ARG A 188 14.85 3.99 3.30
C ARG A 188 15.34 2.95 4.29
N LEU A 189 14.43 2.43 5.11
CA LEU A 189 14.70 1.38 6.08
C LEU A 189 15.20 0.10 5.39
N VAL A 190 14.52 -0.34 4.34
CA VAL A 190 14.92 -1.55 3.61
C VAL A 190 16.27 -1.37 2.92
N LEU A 191 16.50 -0.24 2.27
CA LEU A 191 17.77 0.03 1.59
C LEU A 191 18.96 0.11 2.57
N SER A 192 18.74 0.60 3.79
CA SER A 192 19.79 0.70 4.82
C SER A 192 20.07 -0.60 5.55
N LEU A 193 19.04 -1.38 5.89
CA LEU A 193 19.18 -2.54 6.77
C LEU A 193 19.36 -3.88 6.04
N LEU A 194 18.93 -4.00 4.78
CA LEU A 194 19.06 -5.27 4.06
C LEU A 194 20.44 -5.42 3.39
N PRO A 195 20.99 -6.65 3.34
CA PRO A 195 22.23 -6.94 2.61
C PRO A 195 22.06 -6.80 1.08
N PRO A 196 23.17 -6.66 0.33
CA PRO A 196 23.14 -6.70 -1.14
C PRO A 196 22.51 -8.02 -1.61
N GLY A 197 21.66 -7.96 -2.62
CA GLY A 197 20.81 -9.08 -3.06
C GLY A 197 19.35 -8.93 -2.61
N LEU A 198 19.09 -8.89 -1.30
CA LEU A 198 17.72 -8.68 -0.78
C LEU A 198 17.15 -7.29 -1.13
N ARG A 199 18.02 -6.29 -1.29
CA ARG A 199 17.63 -4.96 -1.82
C ARG A 199 17.01 -5.05 -3.22
N GLY A 200 17.63 -5.83 -4.11
CA GLY A 200 17.14 -6.03 -5.48
C GLY A 200 15.83 -6.81 -5.50
N LEU A 201 15.71 -7.85 -4.67
CA LEU A 201 14.47 -8.59 -4.50
C LEU A 201 13.33 -7.68 -4.05
N MET A 202 13.58 -6.78 -3.09
CA MET A 202 12.57 -5.84 -2.62
C MET A 202 12.09 -4.91 -3.74
N LEU A 203 13.02 -4.31 -4.49
CA LEU A 203 12.67 -3.42 -5.60
C LEU A 203 11.83 -4.14 -6.66
N ALA A 204 12.21 -5.37 -7.01
CA ALA A 204 11.44 -6.21 -7.92
C ALA A 204 10.03 -6.50 -7.39
N VAL A 205 9.90 -6.80 -6.10
CA VAL A 205 8.62 -7.07 -5.45
C VAL A 205 7.72 -5.82 -5.45
N VAL A 206 8.27 -4.63 -5.19
CA VAL A 206 7.50 -3.38 -5.23
C VAL A 206 7.01 -3.09 -6.65
N LEU A 207 7.87 -3.23 -7.66
CA LEU A 207 7.49 -3.04 -9.06
C LEU A 207 6.41 -4.04 -9.50
N ALA A 208 6.58 -5.32 -9.15
CA ALA A 208 5.58 -6.36 -9.42
C ALA A 208 4.25 -6.06 -8.71
N ALA A 209 4.30 -5.53 -7.49
CA ALA A 209 3.11 -5.16 -6.75
C ALA A 209 2.35 -4.00 -7.38
N LEU A 210 3.06 -2.96 -7.83
CA LEU A 210 2.48 -1.82 -8.53
C LEU A 210 1.82 -2.24 -9.85
N MET A 211 2.52 -3.02 -10.68
CA MET A 211 2.00 -3.47 -11.97
C MET A 211 0.70 -4.27 -11.83
N SER A 212 0.59 -5.11 -10.81
CA SER A 212 -0.63 -5.89 -10.60
C SER A 212 -1.77 -5.08 -10.00
N SER A 213 -1.51 -4.10 -9.14
CA SER A 213 -2.55 -3.19 -8.66
C SER A 213 -3.13 -2.39 -9.82
N LEU A 214 -2.26 -1.86 -10.68
CA LEU A 214 -2.66 -1.16 -11.91
C LEU A 214 -3.48 -2.07 -12.83
N ALA A 215 -3.01 -3.29 -13.09
CA ALA A 215 -3.75 -4.26 -13.89
C ALA A 215 -5.14 -4.53 -13.31
N SER A 216 -5.26 -4.77 -12.00
CA SER A 216 -6.55 -5.01 -11.34
C SER A 216 -7.52 -3.84 -11.48
N ILE A 217 -7.03 -2.60 -11.38
CA ILE A 217 -7.84 -1.38 -11.54
C ILE A 217 -8.35 -1.26 -12.97
N PHE A 218 -7.51 -1.52 -13.96
CA PHE A 218 -7.94 -1.47 -15.37
C PHE A 218 -8.94 -2.57 -15.70
N ALA A 219 -8.75 -3.78 -15.17
CA ALA A 219 -9.71 -4.86 -15.36
C ALA A 219 -11.08 -4.55 -14.74
N SER A 220 -11.13 -3.96 -13.54
CA SER A 220 -12.39 -3.57 -12.93
C SER A 220 -13.05 -2.40 -13.67
N ALA A 221 -12.26 -1.42 -14.13
CA ALA A 221 -12.77 -0.32 -14.95
C ALA A 221 -13.33 -0.79 -16.30
N GLY A 222 -12.64 -1.72 -16.98
CA GLY A 222 -13.12 -2.34 -18.23
C GLY A 222 -14.40 -3.15 -18.04
N ALA A 223 -14.52 -3.89 -16.93
CA ALA A 223 -15.75 -4.61 -16.59
C ALA A 223 -16.93 -3.66 -16.33
N LEU A 224 -16.70 -2.58 -15.58
CA LEU A 224 -17.71 -1.56 -15.30
C LEU A 224 -18.13 -0.86 -16.59
N PHE A 225 -17.19 -0.47 -17.44
CA PHE A 225 -17.50 0.15 -18.72
C PHE A 225 -18.29 -0.78 -19.66
N THR A 226 -17.86 -2.04 -19.81
CA THR A 226 -18.51 -2.98 -20.73
C THR A 226 -19.92 -3.35 -20.31
N LEU A 227 -20.14 -3.66 -19.03
CA LEU A 227 -21.43 -4.13 -18.52
C LEU A 227 -22.37 -2.96 -18.22
N ASP A 228 -21.88 -1.88 -17.61
CA ASP A 228 -22.76 -0.81 -17.12
C ASP A 228 -23.01 0.30 -18.13
N VAL A 229 -22.13 0.46 -19.13
CA VAL A 229 -22.21 1.51 -20.16
C VAL A 229 -22.42 0.91 -21.55
N PHE A 230 -21.49 0.07 -22.02
CA PHE A 230 -21.50 -0.44 -23.40
C PHE A 230 -22.70 -1.35 -23.70
N GLN A 231 -23.06 -2.24 -22.76
CA GLN A 231 -24.22 -3.12 -22.92
C GLN A 231 -25.55 -2.34 -22.94
N LYS A 232 -25.65 -1.22 -22.21
CA LYS A 232 -26.84 -0.34 -22.25
C LYS A 232 -26.91 0.45 -23.57
N LEU A 233 -25.78 0.89 -24.08
CA LEU A 233 -25.68 1.57 -25.38
C LEU A 233 -25.96 0.61 -26.56
N ARG A 234 -25.60 -0.67 -26.43
CA ARG A 234 -25.80 -1.69 -27.47
C ARG A 234 -26.36 -3.00 -26.88
N PRO A 235 -27.68 -3.08 -26.65
CA PRO A 235 -28.32 -4.21 -25.95
C PRO A 235 -28.16 -5.58 -26.62
N GLY A 236 -27.87 -5.63 -27.93
CA GLY A 236 -27.65 -6.84 -28.70
C GLY A 236 -26.19 -7.25 -28.89
N ALA A 237 -25.25 -6.66 -28.15
CA ALA A 237 -23.83 -6.97 -28.30
C ALA A 237 -23.52 -8.41 -27.87
N GLY A 238 -22.93 -9.20 -28.78
CA GLY A 238 -22.51 -10.56 -28.50
C GLY A 238 -21.30 -10.62 -27.55
N PRO A 239 -21.03 -11.78 -26.91
CA PRO A 239 -19.96 -11.92 -25.92
C PRO A 239 -18.56 -11.57 -26.44
N ARG A 240 -18.29 -11.79 -27.74
CA ARG A 240 -17.02 -11.37 -28.36
C ARG A 240 -16.88 -9.85 -28.47
N GLN A 241 -17.97 -9.13 -28.74
CA GLN A 241 -17.95 -7.67 -28.83
C GLN A 241 -17.78 -7.03 -27.46
N LEU A 242 -18.38 -7.60 -26.42
CA LEU A 242 -18.18 -7.18 -25.03
C LEU A 242 -16.74 -7.38 -24.57
N LEU A 243 -16.13 -8.53 -24.89
CA LEU A 243 -14.72 -8.79 -24.58
C LEU A 243 -13.76 -7.86 -25.32
N LEU A 244 -14.08 -7.48 -26.57
CA LEU A 244 -13.29 -6.52 -27.34
C LEU A 244 -13.42 -5.09 -26.80
N ALA A 245 -14.60 -4.70 -26.31
CA ALA A 245 -14.83 -3.37 -25.75
C ALA A 245 -14.21 -3.18 -24.34
N GLY A 246 -13.89 -4.27 -23.65
CA GLY A 246 -13.28 -4.24 -22.31
C GLY A 246 -11.77 -4.43 -22.26
N ARG A 247 -11.13 -4.73 -23.40
CA ARG A 247 -9.68 -4.78 -23.55
C ARG A 247 -9.15 -3.41 -23.94
#